data_AF-A0A0K8JDJ0-F1
#
_entry.id   AF-A0A0K8JDJ0-F1
#
_cell.length_a   1.000
_cell.length_b   1.000
_cell.length_c   1.000
_cell.angle_alpha   90.00
_cell.angle_beta   90.00
_cell.angle_gamma   90.00
#
_symmetry.space_group_name_H-M   'P 1'
#
loop_
_entity.id
_entity.type
_entity.pdbx_description
1 polymer ?
#
loop_
_entity_poly.entity_id
_entity_poly.type
_entity_poly.pdbx_seq_one_letter_code
_entity_poly.pdbx_strand_id
1 'polypeptide(L)'
;MVTAITADGESGNSNEASATPQAAPVEEGEVLLRITMNDSSERQYKVNQTVIDDFVSWYNRTVGTGNTCYSFDDIVDGSKEYLAFEKIISFKVIPLPAE
;
A
#
# COMPACT_ATOMS: atom_id res chain seq x y z
N MET A 1 3.29 -17.85 20.65
CA MET A 1 3.74 -16.91 21.70
C MET A 1 4.99 -17.49 22.34
N VAL A 2 6.11 -16.78 22.24
CA VAL A 2 7.37 -17.19 22.89
C VAL A 2 7.71 -16.10 23.89
N THR A 3 7.64 -16.42 25.17
CA THR A 3 8.07 -15.55 26.26
C THR A 3 9.37 -16.12 26.82
N ALA A 4 10.45 -15.34 26.76
CA ALA A 4 11.67 -15.64 27.47
C ALA A 4 11.59 -15.01 28.87
N ILE A 5 11.58 -15.85 29.89
CA ILE A 5 11.64 -15.46 31.30
C ILE A 5 13.08 -15.14 31.70
N THR A 6 13.30 -14.01 32.37
CA THR A 6 14.56 -13.75 33.11
C THR A 6 14.21 -13.11 34.46
N ALA A 7 15.05 -13.36 35.46
CA ALA A 7 14.75 -13.35 36.89
C ALA A 7 14.45 -11.99 37.55
N ASP A 8 14.35 -10.89 36.79
CA ASP A 8 14.26 -9.52 37.34
C ASP A 8 13.05 -8.71 36.82
N GLY A 9 12.03 -9.38 36.29
CA GLY A 9 10.76 -8.76 35.91
C GLY A 9 10.62 -8.47 34.40
N GLU A 10 9.38 -8.45 33.93
CA GLU A 10 9.02 -8.34 32.51
C GLU A 10 9.48 -6.98 31.93
N SER A 11 10.18 -7.00 30.79
CA SER A 11 10.38 -5.77 30.02
C SER A 11 9.02 -5.34 29.44
N GLY A 12 8.64 -4.08 29.69
CA GLY A 12 7.33 -3.53 29.32
C GLY A 12 6.96 -3.64 27.83
N ASN A 13 5.67 -3.47 27.56
CA ASN A 13 5.01 -3.63 26.26
C ASN A 13 5.81 -3.06 25.07
N SER A 14 5.80 -3.85 23.98
CA SER A 14 6.21 -3.44 22.65
C SER A 14 5.42 -2.20 22.22
N ASN A 15 6.13 -1.14 21.80
CA ASN A 15 5.54 0.06 21.23
C ASN A 15 4.90 -0.29 19.89
N GLU A 16 3.60 -0.58 19.88
CA GLU A 16 2.81 -0.68 18.65
C GLU A 16 2.84 0.69 17.96
N ALA A 17 3.58 0.80 16.85
CA ALA A 17 3.58 1.99 16.02
C ALA A 17 2.19 2.15 15.38
N SER A 18 1.33 2.97 15.98
CA SER A 18 0.06 3.39 15.38
C SER A 18 0.33 4.55 14.43
N ALA A 19 0.48 4.25 13.14
CA ALA A 19 0.38 5.26 12.10
C ALA A 19 -1.11 5.51 11.84
N THR A 20 -1.63 6.64 12.33
CA THR A 20 -2.93 7.15 11.87
C THR A 20 -2.65 8.16 10.76
N PRO A 21 -2.64 7.76 9.47
CA PRO A 21 -2.56 8.73 8.39
C PRO A 21 -3.81 9.62 8.47
N GLN A 22 -3.60 10.93 8.54
CA GLN A 22 -4.68 11.89 8.48
C GLN A 22 -5.36 11.72 7.12
N ALA A 23 -6.57 11.17 7.12
CA ALA A 23 -7.35 10.99 5.91
C ALA A 23 -7.60 12.38 5.32
N ALA A 24 -7.04 12.62 4.13
CA ALA A 24 -7.57 13.67 3.27
C ALA A 24 -9.09 13.41 3.06
N PRO A 25 -9.91 14.46 2.86
CA PRO A 25 -11.34 14.29 2.63
C PRO A 25 -11.58 13.14 1.64
N VAL A 26 -12.39 12.16 2.04
CA VAL A 26 -12.77 11.07 1.13
C VAL A 26 -13.66 11.70 0.06
N GLU A 27 -13.11 11.98 -1.12
CA GLU A 27 -13.97 12.27 -2.26
C GLU A 27 -14.78 11.02 -2.58
N GLU A 28 -16.07 11.19 -2.87
CA GLU A 28 -16.98 10.09 -3.16
C GLU A 28 -16.43 9.30 -4.37
N GLY A 29 -16.08 8.02 -4.16
CA GLY A 29 -15.43 7.19 -5.17
C GLY A 29 -13.94 6.91 -4.97
N GLU A 30 -13.37 7.29 -3.83
CA GLU A 30 -12.02 6.86 -3.44
C GLU A 30 -11.96 5.38 -2.99
N VAL A 31 -10.85 4.74 -3.34
CA VAL A 31 -10.57 3.32 -3.15
C VAL A 31 -9.18 3.17 -2.56
N LEU A 32 -9.00 2.18 -1.68
CA LEU A 32 -7.69 1.86 -1.13
C LEU A 32 -7.05 0.72 -1.93
N LEU A 33 -5.93 1.02 -2.59
CA LEU A 33 -5.06 0.04 -3.24
C LEU A 33 -3.98 -0.41 -2.27
N ARG A 34 -3.99 -1.69 -1.88
CA ARG A 34 -2.93 -2.30 -1.09
C ARG A 34 -2.06 -3.19 -1.96
N ILE A 35 -0.76 -2.96 -1.97
CA ILE A 35 0.22 -3.72 -2.76
C ILE A 35 1.17 -4.43 -1.81
N THR A 36 1.34 -5.74 -2.00
CA THR A 36 2.33 -6.55 -1.29
C THR A 36 3.53 -6.77 -2.20
N MET A 37 4.69 -6.31 -1.74
CA MET A 37 5.96 -6.39 -2.44
C MET A 37 6.63 -7.75 -2.21
N ASN A 38 7.66 -8.07 -3.01
CA ASN A 38 8.39 -9.33 -2.97
C ASN A 38 9.20 -9.55 -1.68
N ASP A 39 9.49 -8.48 -0.95
CA ASP A 39 10.08 -8.49 0.40
C ASP A 39 9.01 -8.59 1.51
N SER A 40 7.74 -8.82 1.15
CA SER A 40 6.57 -8.83 2.04
C SER A 40 6.23 -7.47 2.67
N SER A 41 6.87 -6.37 2.26
CA SER A 41 6.42 -5.03 2.65
C SER A 41 5.07 -4.70 1.99
N GLU A 42 4.24 -3.93 2.70
CA GLU A 42 2.97 -3.44 2.19
C GLU A 42 3.06 -1.95 1.85
N ARG A 43 2.45 -1.57 0.73
CA ARG A 43 2.23 -0.17 0.32
C ARG A 43 0.74 0.06 0.17
N GLN A 44 0.27 1.22 0.61
CA GLN A 44 -1.16 1.57 0.56
C GLN A 44 -1.33 2.93 -0.09
N TYR A 45 -2.20 3.00 -1.09
CA TYR A 45 -2.52 4.22 -1.83
C TYR A 45 -4.02 4.45 -1.79
N LYS A 46 -4.42 5.64 -1.35
CA LYS A 46 -5.80 6.12 -1.49
C LYS A 46 -5.91 6.81 -2.85
N VAL A 47 -6.67 6.24 -3.77
CA VAL A 47 -6.76 6.69 -5.16
C VAL A 47 -8.20 6.61 -5.65
N ASN A 48 -8.52 7.27 -6.75
CA ASN A 48 -9.84 7.12 -7.39
C ASN A 48 -9.93 5.85 -8.26
N GLN A 49 -11.14 5.51 -8.70
CA GLN A 49 -11.38 4.33 -9.54
C GLN A 49 -10.61 4.35 -10.87
N THR A 50 -10.44 5.52 -11.51
CA THR A 50 -9.69 5.65 -12.76
C THR A 50 -8.24 5.15 -12.60
N VAL A 51 -7.57 5.56 -11.52
CA VAL A 51 -6.20 5.12 -11.23
C VAL A 51 -6.14 3.62 -10.93
N ILE A 52 -7.16 3.05 -10.29
CA ILE A 52 -7.26 1.60 -10.08
C ILE A 52 -7.35 0.87 -11.43
N ASP A 53 -8.23 1.31 -12.32
CA ASP A 53 -8.46 0.67 -13.61
C ASP A 53 -7.19 0.71 -14.48
N ASP A 54 -6.50 1.87 -14.49
CA ASP A 54 -5.21 2.04 -15.16
C ASP A 54 -4.13 1.12 -14.58
N PHE A 55 -4.04 1.02 -13.25
CA PHE A 55 -3.09 0.13 -12.57
C PHE A 55 -3.37 -1.34 -12.88
N VAL A 56 -4.64 -1.78 -12.83
CA VAL A 56 -5.04 -3.16 -13.11
C VAL A 56 -4.79 -3.52 -14.58
N SER A 57 -5.10 -2.61 -15.51
CA SER A 57 -4.82 -2.78 -16.93
C SER A 57 -3.32 -2.90 -17.18
N TRP A 58 -2.53 -2.00 -16.57
CA TRP A 58 -1.07 -2.09 -16.60
C TRP A 58 -0.61 -3.44 -16.05
N TYR A 59 -1.03 -3.86 -14.86
CA TYR A 59 -0.55 -5.11 -14.24
C TYR A 59 -0.93 -6.36 -15.03
N ASN A 60 -2.14 -6.41 -15.61
CA ASN A 60 -2.62 -7.56 -16.40
C ASN A 60 -2.07 -7.62 -17.83
N ARG A 61 -1.20 -6.68 -18.22
CA ARG A 61 -0.55 -6.69 -19.54
C ARG A 61 0.25 -7.98 -19.77
N THR A 62 0.51 -8.28 -21.04
CA THR A 62 1.41 -9.39 -21.41
C THR A 62 2.79 -9.19 -20.79
N VAL A 63 3.27 -10.16 -20.03
CA VAL A 63 4.60 -10.11 -19.41
C VAL A 63 5.67 -9.91 -20.48
N GLY A 64 6.61 -9.00 -20.22
CA GLY A 64 7.65 -8.62 -21.18
C GLY A 64 7.22 -7.54 -22.18
N THR A 65 6.02 -6.98 -22.04
CA THR A 65 5.54 -5.84 -22.83
C THR A 65 5.24 -4.62 -21.94
N GLY A 66 5.32 -3.42 -22.53
CA GLY A 66 5.04 -2.16 -21.84
C GLY A 66 6.09 -1.73 -20.82
N ASN A 67 5.78 -0.69 -20.05
CA ASN A 67 6.68 -0.11 -19.07
C ASN A 67 6.94 -1.09 -17.92
N THR A 68 8.16 -1.16 -17.41
CA THR A 68 8.53 -2.06 -16.29
C THR A 68 8.10 -1.53 -14.92
N CYS A 69 7.63 -0.29 -14.86
CA CYS A 69 7.14 0.36 -13.64
C CYS A 69 5.81 1.08 -13.85
N TYR A 70 5.09 1.29 -12.74
CA TYR A 70 3.92 2.16 -12.63
C TYR A 70 4.23 3.28 -11.66
N SER A 71 3.82 4.51 -11.96
CA SER A 71 4.05 5.66 -11.10
C SER A 71 2.79 6.12 -10.39
N PHE A 72 2.89 6.39 -9.10
CA PHE A 72 1.89 7.13 -8.32
C PHE A 72 2.40 8.54 -8.08
N ASP A 73 1.53 9.52 -8.25
CA ASP A 73 1.79 10.92 -7.96
C ASP A 73 1.50 11.23 -6.49
N ASP A 74 2.44 11.88 -5.81
CA ASP A 74 2.21 12.51 -4.52
C ASP A 74 1.55 13.87 -4.74
N ILE A 75 0.36 14.05 -4.19
CA ILE A 75 -0.46 15.25 -4.38
C ILE A 75 0.12 16.43 -3.58
N VAL A 76 0.94 16.16 -2.55
CA VAL A 76 1.46 17.16 -1.62
C VAL A 76 2.63 17.92 -2.22
N ASP A 77 3.58 17.21 -2.84
CA ASP A 77 4.81 17.81 -3.37
C ASP A 77 5.05 17.55 -4.87
N GLY A 78 4.15 16.82 -5.54
CA GLY A 78 4.26 16.48 -6.96
C GLY A 78 5.37 15.46 -7.24
N SER A 79 5.96 14.86 -6.21
CA SER A 79 6.91 13.76 -6.38
C SER A 79 6.20 12.51 -6.91
N LYS A 80 6.98 11.57 -7.44
CA LYS A 80 6.47 10.33 -8.01
C LYS A 80 7.12 9.13 -7.34
N GLU A 81 6.31 8.19 -6.93
CA GLU A 81 6.77 6.87 -6.52
C GLU A 81 6.59 5.88 -7.67
N TYR A 82 7.65 5.13 -7.99
CA TYR A 82 7.63 4.13 -9.05
C TYR A 82 7.68 2.72 -8.46
N LEU A 83 6.67 1.91 -8.77
CA LEU A 83 6.64 0.49 -8.43
C LEU A 83 7.08 -0.36 -9.60
N ALA A 84 8.10 -1.18 -9.38
CA ALA A 84 8.57 -2.16 -10.36
C ALA A 84 7.61 -3.34 -10.44
N PHE A 85 7.19 -3.68 -11.67
CA PHE A 85 6.26 -4.78 -11.95
C PHE A 85 6.72 -6.11 -11.36
N GLU A 86 8.00 -6.44 -11.56
CA GLU A 86 8.61 -7.70 -11.10
C GLU A 86 8.72 -7.82 -9.56
N LYS A 87 8.49 -6.74 -8.82
CA LYS A 87 8.59 -6.71 -7.36
C LYS A 87 7.25 -6.83 -6.66
N ILE A 88 6.15 -6.88 -7.39
CA ILE A 88 4.81 -7.02 -6.82
C ILE A 88 4.47 -8.51 -6.71
N ILE A 89 4.11 -8.98 -5.51
CA ILE A 89 3.57 -10.34 -5.31
C ILE A 89 2.08 -10.35 -5.60
N SER A 90 1.35 -9.40 -5.01
CA SER A 90 -0.10 -9.31 -5.10
C SER A 90 -0.58 -7.91 -4.79
N PHE A 91 -1.83 -7.61 -5.13
CA PHE A 91 -2.50 -6.40 -4.71
C PHE A 91 -3.97 -6.69 -4.36
N LYS A 92 -4.56 -5.80 -3.57
CA LYS A 92 -5.97 -5.84 -3.19
C LYS A 92 -6.59 -4.46 -3.43
N VAL A 93 -7.75 -4.45 -4.04
CA VAL A 93 -8.59 -3.26 -4.22
C VAL A 93 -9.66 -3.30 -3.13
N ILE A 94 -9.68 -2.29 -2.26
CA ILE A 94 -10.56 -2.23 -1.09
C ILE A 94 -11.47 -1.00 -1.24
N PRO A 95 -12.77 -1.18 -1.51
CA PRO A 95 -13.74 -0.08 -1.52
C PRO A 95 -13.77 0.62 -0.17
N LEU A 96 -13.78 1.96 -0.16
CA LEU A 96 -14.00 2.74 1.06
C LEU A 96 -15.51 2.98 1.25
N PRO A 97 -16.03 2.91 2.49
CA PRO A 97 -17.41 3.24 2.75
C PRO A 97 -17.67 4.72 2.43
N ALA A 98 -18.81 5.03 1.82
CA ALA A 98 -19.34 6.38 1.77
C ALA A 98 -19.74 6.80 3.19
N GLU A 99 -19.29 7.98 3.63
CA GLU A 99 -19.57 8.52 4.97
C GLU A 99 -21.00 9.07 5.09
#